data_AF-A0A8S3H4E8-F1
#
_entry.id   AF-A0A8S3H4E8-F1
#
_cell.length_a   1.000
_cell.length_b   1.000
_cell.length_c   1.000
_cell.angle_alpha   90.00
_cell.angle_beta   90.00
_cell.angle_gamma   90.00
#
_symmetry.space_group_name_H-M   'P 1'
#
loop_
_entity.id
_entity.type
_entity.pdbx_description
1 polymer ?
#
loop_
_entity_poly.entity_id
_entity_poly.type
_entity_poly.pdbx_seq_one_letter_code
_entity_poly.pdbx_strand_id
1 'polypeptide(L)' 'DLVIPTKEQTLLEAYKQWRERADAKVCCDYGLHVAITHWNEQVAADMETLAKEQ' A
#
# COMPACT_ATOMS: atom_id res chain seq x y z
N ASP A 1 2.94 -7.42 6.64
CA ASP A 1 1.52 -7.70 6.30
C ASP A 1 1.28 -7.48 4.80
N LEU A 2 0.12 -7.88 4.26
CA LEU A 2 -0.25 -7.70 2.86
C LEU A 2 -1.40 -6.71 2.71
N VAL A 3 -1.11 -5.57 2.09
CA VAL A 3 -2.09 -4.58 1.67
C VAL A 3 -2.78 -5.08 0.41
N ILE A 4 -4.10 -5.22 0.45
CA ILE A 4 -4.92 -5.64 -0.69
C ILE A 4 -5.91 -4.51 -1.03
N PRO A 5 -5.67 -3.73 -2.10
CA PRO A 5 -6.58 -2.66 -2.54
C PRO A 5 -7.90 -3.20 -3.09
N THR A 6 -8.99 -2.47 -2.85
CA THR A 6 -10.26 -2.72 -3.57
C THR A 6 -10.17 -2.22 -5.01
N LYS A 7 -11.16 -2.53 -5.85
CA LYS A 7 -11.14 -2.12 -7.27
C LYS A 7 -11.19 -0.60 -7.46
N GLU A 8 -11.76 0.10 -6.50
CA GLU A 8 -11.98 1.55 -6.53
C GLU A 8 -10.84 2.33 -5.84
N GLN A 9 -9.92 1.64 -5.18
CA GLN A 9 -8.81 2.26 -4.44
C GLN A 9 -7.52 2.25 -5.26
N THR A 10 -6.77 3.35 -5.15
CA THR A 10 -5.37 3.39 -5.59
C THR A 10 -4.47 2.58 -4.66
N LEU A 11 -3.26 2.22 -5.12
CA LEU A 11 -2.33 1.47 -4.25
C LEU A 11 -1.88 2.34 -3.06
N LEU A 12 -1.69 3.64 -3.29
CA LEU A 12 -1.24 4.60 -2.28
C LEU A 12 -2.29 4.82 -1.18
N GLU A 13 -3.58 4.90 -1.53
CA GLU A 13 -4.66 5.02 -0.55
C GLU A 13 -4.77 3.76 0.32
N ALA A 14 -4.73 2.58 -0.30
CA ALA A 14 -4.78 1.32 0.42
C ALA A 14 -3.58 1.16 1.36
N TYR A 15 -2.38 1.52 0.89
CA TYR A 15 -1.14 1.52 1.68
C TYR A 15 -1.23 2.46 2.88
N LYS A 16 -1.67 3.72 2.68
CA LYS A 16 -1.83 4.70 3.77
C LYS A 16 -2.79 4.22 4.85
N GLN A 17 -3.96 3.72 4.45
CA GLN A 17 -4.94 3.21 5.41
C GLN A 17 -4.39 2.02 6.22
N TRP A 18 -3.63 1.14 5.59
CA TRP A 18 -3.00 0.01 6.27
C TRP A 18 -1.88 0.45 7.23
N ARG A 19 -1.04 1.39 6.80
CA ARG A 19 0.02 1.99 7.63
C ARG A 19 -0.58 2.69 8.86
N GLU A 20 -1.60 3.53 8.69
CA GLU A 20 -2.29 4.20 9.81
C GLU A 20 -2.85 3.21 10.85
N ARG A 21 -3.44 2.09 10.38
CA ARG A 21 -3.96 1.04 11.27
C ARG A 21 -2.86 0.30 12.02
N ALA A 22 -1.73 0.04 11.36
CA ALA A 22 -0.60 -0.66 11.93
C ALA A 22 0.16 0.23 12.93
N ASP A 23 0.46 1.47 12.56
CA ASP A 23 1.19 2.45 13.38
C ASP A 23 0.56 2.64 14.76
N ALA A 24 -0.77 2.60 14.85
CA ALA A 24 -1.48 2.75 16.11
C ALA A 24 -1.44 1.51 17.03
N LYS A 25 -0.93 0.36 16.57
CA LYS A 25 -1.08 -0.94 17.25
C LYS A 25 0.17 -1.79 17.36
N VAL A 26 1.14 -1.62 16.46
CA VAL A 26 2.35 -2.44 16.46
C VAL A 26 3.18 -2.20 17.73
N CYS A 27 3.75 -3.27 18.27
CA CYS A 27 4.68 -3.22 19.41
C CYS A 27 6.14 -3.49 19.00
N CYS A 28 6.38 -3.69 17.70
CA CYS A 28 7.67 -3.96 17.09
C CYS A 28 7.70 -3.40 15.66
N ASP A 29 8.89 -3.38 15.06
CA ASP A 29 9.09 -2.94 13.67
C ASP A 29 8.31 -3.81 12.69
N TYR A 30 7.85 -3.21 11.59
CA TYR A 30 7.05 -3.90 10.60
C TYR A 30 7.32 -3.39 9.18
N GLY A 31 6.85 -4.18 8.20
CA GLY A 31 6.84 -3.84 6.79
C GLY A 31 5.56 -4.32 6.10
N LEU A 32 5.24 -3.72 4.96
CA LEU A 32 4.03 -4.00 4.19
C LEU A 32 4.38 -4.38 2.75
N HIS A 33 3.82 -5.49 2.28
CA HIS A 33 3.75 -5.83 0.86
C HIS A 33 2.44 -5.30 0.29
N VAL A 34 2.41 -4.87 -0.97
CA VAL A 34 1.19 -4.38 -1.63
C VAL A 34 0.83 -5.30 -2.78
N ALA A 35 -0.39 -5.84 -2.76
CA ALA A 35 -0.91 -6.69 -3.82
C ALA A 35 -1.38 -5.86 -5.01
N ILE A 36 -0.98 -6.26 -6.21
CA ILE A 36 -1.47 -5.69 -7.46
C ILE A 36 -2.72 -6.48 -7.87
N THR A 37 -3.90 -5.92 -7.62
CA THR A 37 -5.19 -6.59 -7.89
C THR A 37 -5.77 -6.28 -9.27
N HIS A 38 -5.22 -5.28 -9.97
CA HIS A 38 -5.54 -4.88 -11.33
C HIS A 38 -4.37 -4.08 -11.93
N TRP A 39 -4.44 -3.76 -13.23
CA TRP A 39 -3.36 -3.03 -13.92
C TRP A 39 -3.87 -1.88 -14.79
N ASN A 40 -3.25 -0.71 -14.64
CA ASN A 40 -3.40 0.47 -15.50
C ASN A 40 -2.15 1.39 -15.33
N GLU A 41 -2.09 2.50 -16.08
CA GLU A 41 -0.95 3.44 -16.00
C GLU A 41 -0.80 4.09 -14.61
N GLN A 42 -1.91 4.35 -13.92
CA GLN A 42 -1.87 4.88 -12.55
C GLN A 42 -1.25 3.89 -11.56
N VAL A 43 -1.59 2.60 -11.67
CA VAL A 43 -1.00 1.52 -10.84
C VAL A 43 0.51 1.45 -11.04
N ALA A 44 1.00 1.61 -12.27
CA ALA A 44 2.43 1.63 -12.55
C ALA A 44 3.14 2.82 -11.89
N ALA A 45 2.54 4.02 -11.96
CA ALA A 45 3.07 5.21 -11.29
C ALA A 45 3.06 5.07 -9.76
N ASP A 46 1.96 4.57 -9.18
CA ASP A 46 1.85 4.31 -7.75
C ASP A 46 2.91 3.32 -7.25
N MET A 47 3.21 2.28 -8.04
CA MET A 47 4.27 1.31 -7.71
C MET A 47 5.65 1.95 -7.66
N GLU A 48 5.95 2.87 -8.58
CA GLU A 48 7.22 3.59 -8.57
C GLU A 48 7.36 4.42 -7.30
N THR A 49 6.32 5.16 -6.93
CA THR A 49 6.27 5.91 -5.67
C THR A 49 6.45 4.99 -4.46
N LEU A 50 5.71 3.87 -4.39
CA LEU A 50 5.82 2.91 -3.28
C LEU A 50 7.20 2.27 -3.14
N ALA A 51 7.93 2.11 -4.25
CA ALA A 51 9.26 1.50 -4.26
C ALA A 51 10.38 2.50 -3.94
N LYS A 52 10.21 3.78 -4.29
CA LYS A 52 11.27 4.79 -4.20
C LYS A 52 11.09 5.83 -3.09
N GLU A 53 9.85 6.18 -2.74
CA GLU A 53 9.53 7.43 -2.03
C GLU A 53 8.77 7.23 -0.71
N GLN A 54 8.82 6.02 -0.12
CA GLN A 54 8.06 5.72 1.11
C GLN A 54 8.23 6.72 2.25
#